data_AF-A0A3S1GFA9-F1
#
_entry.id   AF-A0A3S1GFA9-F1
#
_cell.length_a   1.000
_cell.length_b   1.000
_cell.length_c   1.000
_cell.angle_alpha   90.00
_cell.angle_beta   90.00
_cell.angle_gamma   90.00
#
_symmetry.space_group_name_H-M   'P 1'
#
loop_
_entity.id
_entity.type
_entity.pdbx_description
1 polymer ?
#
loop_
_entity_poly.entity_id
_entity_poly.type
_entity_poly.pdbx_seq_one_letter_code
_entity_poly.pdbx_strand_id
1 'polypeptide(L)'
;WLVKDGAVNPYDGDLEDYKTLVTGVSGDRRGKREAEKASKADRRRDAAARRAAFEPLAKEIRATEALMDRIRKRIDLIEDELANPAVYEKDPSTATQLAKERSQLAQTLAAHEEKWLSMSAEYEEGTAE
;
A
#
# COMPACT_ATOMS: atom_id res chain seq x y z
N TRP A 1 16.65 41.12 42.38
CA TRP A 1 16.25 42.50 42.67
C TRP A 1 17.06 43.42 41.77
N LEU A 2 16.43 43.96 40.72
CA LEU A 2 16.86 45.17 40.03
C LEU A 2 15.57 45.82 39.49
N VAL A 3 15.36 47.07 39.87
CA VAL A 3 14.24 47.90 39.43
C VAL A 3 14.83 48.93 38.47
N LYS A 4 14.31 48.98 37.25
CA LYS A 4 14.27 50.21 36.46
C LYS A 4 13.08 50.18 35.51
N ASP A 5 12.35 51.29 35.47
CA ASP A 5 11.21 51.62 34.60
C ASP A 5 9.81 51.12 35.01
N GLY A 6 9.54 51.12 36.32
CA GLY A 6 8.29 51.69 36.85
C GLY A 6 6.93 51.03 36.58
N ALA A 7 6.87 49.81 36.02
CA ALA A 7 5.64 49.04 35.93
C ALA A 7 5.89 47.54 36.18
N VAL A 8 5.12 46.95 37.11
CA VAL A 8 5.07 45.50 37.32
C VAL A 8 3.97 44.96 36.41
N ASN A 9 4.35 44.28 35.33
CA ASN A 9 3.48 43.30 34.68
C ASN A 9 3.95 41.90 35.11
N PRO A 10 3.03 40.99 35.48
CA PRO A 10 3.40 39.63 35.79
C PRO A 10 4.03 38.98 34.55
N TYR A 11 5.25 38.51 34.70
CA TYR A 11 6.01 37.81 33.67
C TYR A 11 5.80 36.30 33.88
N ASP A 12 5.19 35.67 32.88
CA ASP A 12 4.88 34.23 32.84
C ASP A 12 5.82 33.50 31.87
N GLY A 13 7.06 33.99 31.74
CA GLY A 13 8.06 33.48 30.81
C GLY A 13 9.19 32.72 31.49
N ASP A 14 9.71 31.70 30.81
CA ASP A 14 10.77 30.83 31.30
C ASP A 14 12.18 31.36 30.98
N LEU A 15 13.20 30.63 31.45
CA LEU A 15 14.62 30.99 31.33
C LEU A 15 15.12 31.08 29.88
N GLU A 16 14.40 30.56 28.87
CA GLU A 16 14.79 30.62 27.46
C GLU A 16 14.66 32.02 26.84
N ASP A 17 13.68 32.80 27.31
CA ASP A 17 13.44 34.16 26.82
C ASP A 17 14.56 35.13 27.22
N TYR A 18 15.20 34.89 28.37
CA TYR A 18 16.34 35.68 28.83
C TYR A 18 17.59 35.47 27.95
N LYS A 19 17.76 34.27 27.37
CA LYS A 19 18.89 33.93 26.48
C LYS A 19 18.71 34.56 25.09
N THR A 20 17.46 34.71 24.66
CA THR A 20 17.07 35.35 23.41
C THR A 20 17.32 36.86 23.45
N LEU A 21 17.07 37.51 24.60
CA LEU A 21 17.34 38.94 24.80
C LEU A 21 18.84 39.28 24.80
N VAL A 22 19.70 38.34 25.23
CA VAL A 22 21.15 38.56 25.39
C VAL A 22 21.96 38.20 24.14
N THR A 23 21.56 37.19 23.36
CA THR A 23 22.37 36.69 22.23
C THR A 23 21.83 37.01 20.85
N GLY A 24 20.62 37.55 20.72
CA GLY A 24 20.08 38.06 19.44
C GLY A 24 19.88 37.01 18.32
N VAL A 25 19.98 35.71 18.60
CA VAL A 25 19.87 34.64 17.59
C VAL A 25 18.84 33.60 18.02
N SER A 26 17.55 33.94 17.95
CA SER A 26 16.46 32.98 18.23
C SER A 26 15.33 32.92 17.20
N GLY A 27 15.15 33.95 16.36
CA GLY A 27 14.10 33.96 15.34
C GLY A 27 14.32 32.93 14.22
N ASP A 28 15.55 32.87 13.71
CA ASP A 28 15.88 32.08 12.51
C ASP A 28 15.85 30.56 12.77
N ARG A 29 16.29 30.10 13.96
CA ARG A 29 16.29 28.67 14.32
C ARG A 29 14.89 28.12 14.62
N ARG A 30 14.01 28.91 15.24
CA ARG A 30 12.64 28.48 15.56
C ARG A 30 11.77 28.43 14.30
N GLY A 31 11.87 29.46 13.44
CA GLY A 31 11.20 29.50 12.14
C GLY A 31 11.64 28.38 11.21
N LYS A 32 12.95 28.09 11.13
CA LYS A 32 13.47 26.96 10.35
C LYS A 32 12.96 25.61 10.86
N ARG A 33 12.92 25.39 12.17
CA ARG A 33 12.44 24.14 12.78
C ARG A 33 10.92 23.95 12.59
N GLU A 34 10.13 25.02 12.63
CA GLU A 34 8.69 24.97 12.34
C GLU A 34 8.41 24.71 10.85
N ALA A 35 9.16 25.35 9.94
CA ALA A 35 9.09 25.09 8.50
C ALA A 35 9.48 23.64 8.14
N GLU A 36 10.53 23.10 8.76
CA GLU A 36 10.93 21.69 8.59
C GLU A 36 9.87 20.72 9.11
N LYS A 37 9.23 21.03 10.26
CA LYS A 37 8.12 20.24 10.81
C LYS A 37 6.88 20.27 9.92
N ALA A 38 6.51 21.44 9.39
CA ALA A 38 5.40 21.59 8.44
C ALA A 38 5.67 20.79 7.16
N SER A 39 6.86 20.94 6.57
CA SER A 39 7.30 20.16 5.40
C SER A 39 7.27 18.64 5.64
N LYS A 40 7.61 18.18 6.84
CA LYS A 40 7.53 16.75 7.20
C LYS A 40 6.08 16.28 7.40
N ALA A 41 5.22 17.12 7.97
CA ALA A 41 3.81 16.82 8.14
C ALA A 41 3.07 16.74 6.80
N ASP A 42 3.39 17.64 5.86
CA ASP A 42 2.80 17.66 4.53
C ASP A 42 3.25 16.45 3.70
N ARG A 43 4.56 16.13 3.70
CA ARG A 43 5.07 14.88 3.11
C ARG A 43 4.38 13.61 3.64
N ARG A 44 4.03 13.58 4.93
CA ARG A 44 3.28 12.45 5.52
C ARG A 44 1.83 12.42 5.07
N ARG A 45 1.18 13.58 4.92
CA ARG A 45 -0.19 13.68 4.41
C ARG A 45 -0.26 13.26 2.95
N ASP A 46 0.67 13.72 2.11
CA ASP A 46 0.71 13.36 0.69
C ASP A 46 0.94 11.85 0.51
N ALA A 47 1.88 11.26 1.27
CA ALA A 47 2.10 9.82 1.26
C ALA A 47 0.90 9.01 1.78
N ALA A 48 0.10 9.54 2.71
CA ALA A 48 -1.11 8.89 3.19
C ALA A 48 -2.25 8.99 2.15
N ALA A 49 -2.41 10.14 1.49
CA ALA A 49 -3.39 10.35 0.43
C ALA A 49 -3.12 9.44 -0.78
N ARG A 50 -1.85 9.31 -1.19
CA ARG A 50 -1.44 8.37 -2.25
C ARG A 50 -1.79 6.93 -1.92
N ARG A 51 -1.43 6.45 -0.72
CA ARG A 51 -1.80 5.09 -0.28
C ARG A 51 -3.31 4.87 -0.26
N ALA A 52 -4.09 5.88 0.16
CA ALA A 52 -5.54 5.79 0.14
C ALA A 52 -6.12 5.73 -1.28
N ALA A 53 -5.52 6.46 -2.23
CA ALA A 53 -5.92 6.45 -3.63
C ALA A 53 -5.68 5.09 -4.31
N PHE A 54 -4.59 4.39 -3.96
CA PHE A 54 -4.24 3.08 -4.52
C PHE A 54 -4.77 1.87 -3.72
N GLU A 55 -5.49 2.11 -2.62
CA GLU A 55 -6.08 1.05 -1.80
C GLU A 55 -7.11 0.19 -2.56
N PRO A 56 -7.98 0.74 -3.43
CA PRO A 56 -8.87 -0.05 -4.26
C PRO A 56 -8.12 -0.98 -5.22
N LEU A 57 -7.06 -0.47 -5.87
CA LEU A 57 -6.23 -1.27 -6.78
C LEU A 57 -5.54 -2.43 -6.03
N ALA A 58 -5.00 -2.16 -4.84
CA ALA A 58 -4.43 -3.20 -3.97
C ALA A 58 -5.45 -4.29 -3.59
N LYS A 59 -6.73 -3.91 -3.36
CA LYS A 59 -7.80 -4.88 -3.12
C LYS A 59 -8.10 -5.73 -4.36
N GLU A 60 -8.13 -5.12 -5.54
CA GLU A 60 -8.37 -5.84 -6.80
C GLU A 60 -7.24 -6.83 -7.13
N ILE A 61 -5.99 -6.45 -6.87
CA ILE A 61 -4.81 -7.33 -6.98
C ILE A 61 -5.01 -8.57 -6.10
N ARG A 62 -5.28 -8.38 -4.79
CA ARG A 62 -5.50 -9.50 -3.84
C ARG A 62 -6.69 -10.38 -4.22
N ALA A 63 -7.77 -9.77 -4.71
CA ALA A 63 -8.93 -10.52 -5.18
C ALA A 63 -8.59 -11.37 -6.40
N THR A 64 -7.79 -10.84 -7.33
CA THR A 64 -7.34 -11.54 -8.53
C THR A 64 -6.40 -12.69 -8.18
N GLU A 65 -5.46 -12.49 -7.25
CA GLU A 65 -4.60 -13.56 -6.72
C GLU A 65 -5.44 -14.70 -6.12
N ALA A 66 -6.43 -14.37 -5.28
CA ALA A 66 -7.31 -15.37 -4.68
C ALA A 66 -8.13 -16.14 -5.72
N LEU A 67 -8.51 -15.51 -6.83
CA LEU A 67 -9.19 -16.17 -7.95
C LEU A 67 -8.23 -17.11 -8.70
N MET A 68 -7.01 -16.65 -8.99
CA MET A 68 -5.97 -17.47 -9.63
C MET A 68 -5.66 -18.72 -8.80
N ASP A 69 -5.54 -18.59 -7.48
CA ASP A 69 -5.30 -19.74 -6.59
C ASP A 69 -6.45 -20.75 -6.61
N ARG A 70 -7.70 -20.29 -6.71
CA ARG A 70 -8.87 -21.19 -6.85
C ARG A 70 -8.85 -21.91 -8.20
N ILE A 71 -8.50 -21.20 -9.27
CA ILE A 71 -8.41 -21.79 -10.62
C ILE A 71 -7.30 -22.84 -10.65
N ARG A 72 -6.12 -22.55 -10.11
CA ARG A 72 -4.99 -23.50 -9.99
C ARG A 72 -5.41 -24.76 -9.25
N LYS A 73 -6.03 -24.63 -8.08
CA LYS A 73 -6.55 -25.78 -7.32
C LYS A 73 -7.57 -26.60 -8.12
N ARG A 74 -8.45 -25.95 -8.90
CA ARG A 74 -9.40 -26.68 -9.75
C ARG A 74 -8.69 -27.43 -10.88
N ILE A 75 -7.67 -26.83 -11.49
CA ILE A 75 -6.82 -27.50 -12.50
C ILE A 75 -6.16 -28.73 -11.87
N ASP A 76 -5.53 -28.58 -10.71
CA ASP A 76 -4.85 -29.69 -10.01
C ASP A 76 -5.82 -30.85 -9.73
N LEU A 77 -7.03 -30.55 -9.24
CA LEU A 77 -8.07 -31.57 -9.02
C LEU A 77 -8.48 -32.29 -10.32
N ILE A 78 -8.64 -31.55 -11.42
CA ILE A 78 -8.96 -32.15 -12.71
C ILE A 78 -7.80 -33.02 -13.21
N GLU A 79 -6.56 -32.60 -12.99
CA GLU A 79 -5.38 -33.39 -13.35
C GLU A 79 -5.30 -34.69 -12.54
N ASP A 80 -5.61 -34.65 -11.24
CA ASP A 80 -5.70 -35.85 -10.41
C ASP A 80 -6.82 -36.80 -10.88
N GLU A 81 -7.98 -36.27 -11.25
CA GLU A 81 -9.09 -37.06 -11.80
C GLU A 81 -8.70 -37.70 -13.15
N LEU A 82 -8.05 -36.94 -14.03
CA LEU A 82 -7.56 -37.43 -15.33
C LEU A 82 -6.37 -38.37 -15.20
N ALA A 83 -5.62 -38.35 -14.10
CA ALA A 83 -4.53 -39.31 -13.87
C ALA A 83 -5.03 -40.73 -13.62
N ASN A 84 -6.32 -40.91 -13.29
CA ASN A 84 -6.92 -42.22 -13.03
C ASN A 84 -7.29 -42.94 -14.34
N PRO A 85 -6.63 -44.07 -14.69
CA PRO A 85 -6.92 -44.81 -15.93
C PRO A 85 -8.38 -45.30 -16.03
N ALA A 86 -9.03 -45.56 -14.89
CA ALA A 86 -10.40 -46.06 -14.85
C ALA A 86 -11.42 -45.05 -15.41
N VAL A 87 -11.12 -43.75 -15.41
CA VAL A 87 -12.00 -42.72 -15.99
C VAL A 87 -12.11 -42.91 -17.50
N TYR A 88 -11.01 -43.28 -18.16
CA TYR A 88 -11.01 -43.54 -19.61
C TYR A 88 -11.70 -44.85 -19.99
N GLU A 89 -11.67 -45.85 -19.11
CA GLU A 89 -12.33 -47.14 -19.38
C GLU A 89 -13.84 -47.11 -19.10
N LYS A 90 -14.24 -46.42 -18.02
CA LYS A 90 -15.64 -46.41 -17.54
C LYS A 90 -16.46 -45.27 -18.13
N ASP A 91 -15.85 -44.10 -18.32
CA ASP A 91 -16.53 -42.90 -18.81
C ASP A 91 -15.59 -41.99 -19.64
N PRO A 92 -15.30 -42.38 -20.90
CA PRO A 92 -14.50 -41.56 -21.82
C PRO A 92 -15.08 -40.16 -22.07
N SER A 93 -16.40 -40.01 -21.90
CA SER A 93 -17.08 -38.73 -22.13
C SER A 93 -16.72 -37.72 -21.04
N THR A 94 -16.70 -38.17 -19.78
CA THR A 94 -16.25 -37.38 -18.63
C THR A 94 -14.77 -37.03 -18.76
N ALA A 95 -13.91 -37.97 -19.19
CA ALA A 95 -12.49 -37.68 -19.45
C ALA A 95 -12.31 -36.54 -20.46
N THR A 96 -13.10 -36.54 -21.54
CA THR A 96 -13.07 -35.51 -22.57
C THR A 96 -13.55 -34.15 -22.05
N GLN A 97 -14.60 -34.14 -21.23
CA GLN A 97 -15.14 -32.92 -20.61
C GLN A 97 -14.12 -32.31 -19.63
N LEU A 98 -13.52 -33.12 -18.76
CA LEU A 98 -12.48 -32.71 -17.82
C LEU A 98 -11.26 -32.13 -18.55
N ALA A 99 -10.78 -32.78 -19.63
CA ALA A 99 -9.67 -32.27 -20.43
C ALA A 99 -10.00 -30.90 -21.07
N LYS A 100 -11.24 -30.70 -21.52
CA LYS A 100 -11.71 -29.43 -22.06
C LYS A 100 -11.80 -28.36 -20.96
N GLU A 101 -12.36 -28.69 -19.80
CA GLU A 101 -12.44 -27.78 -18.65
C GLU A 101 -11.05 -27.33 -18.21
N ARG A 102 -10.09 -28.27 -18.09
CA ARG A 102 -8.69 -27.95 -17.79
C ARG A 102 -8.09 -26.95 -18.78
N SER A 103 -8.30 -27.16 -20.08
CA SER A 103 -7.79 -26.24 -21.11
C SER A 103 -8.42 -24.84 -21.00
N GLN A 104 -9.71 -24.76 -20.72
CA GLN A 104 -10.41 -23.49 -20.51
C GLN A 104 -9.90 -22.77 -19.26
N LEU A 105 -9.78 -23.48 -18.14
CA LEU A 105 -9.26 -22.94 -16.89
C LEU A 105 -7.81 -22.45 -17.04
N ALA A 106 -6.96 -23.17 -17.77
CA ALA A 106 -5.59 -22.74 -18.05
C ALA A 106 -5.55 -21.42 -18.85
N GLN A 107 -6.43 -21.26 -19.85
CA GLN A 107 -6.56 -20.00 -20.59
C GLN A 107 -7.08 -18.86 -19.71
N THR A 108 -8.08 -19.14 -18.87
CA THR A 108 -8.62 -18.18 -17.90
C THR A 108 -7.57 -17.77 -16.87
N LEU A 109 -6.76 -18.71 -16.38
CA LEU A 109 -5.64 -18.44 -15.48
C LEU A 109 -4.64 -17.48 -16.10
N ALA A 110 -4.20 -17.76 -17.33
CA ALA A 110 -3.26 -16.91 -18.06
C ALA A 110 -3.80 -15.48 -18.26
N ALA A 111 -5.10 -15.33 -18.57
CA ALA A 111 -5.73 -14.01 -18.70
C ALA A 111 -5.76 -13.25 -17.36
N HIS A 112 -6.00 -13.95 -16.24
CA HIS A 112 -5.94 -13.33 -14.91
C HIS A 112 -4.51 -12.98 -14.49
N GLU A 113 -3.52 -13.79 -14.86
CA GLU A 113 -2.09 -13.52 -14.63
C GLU A 113 -1.66 -12.24 -15.35
N GLU A 114 -2.05 -12.07 -16.61
CA GLU A 114 -1.78 -10.85 -17.36
C GLU A 114 -2.44 -9.62 -16.73
N LYS A 115 -3.72 -9.75 -16.34
CA LYS A 115 -4.43 -8.67 -15.64
C LYS A 115 -3.74 -8.31 -14.32
N TRP A 116 -3.33 -9.31 -13.55
CA TRP A 116 -2.63 -9.13 -12.27
C TRP A 116 -1.29 -8.42 -12.47
N LEU A 117 -0.50 -8.81 -13.48
CA LEU A 117 0.77 -8.15 -13.81
C LEU A 117 0.55 -6.65 -14.14
N SER A 118 -0.44 -6.36 -14.98
CA SER A 118 -0.78 -4.98 -15.35
C SER A 118 -1.19 -4.12 -14.15
N MET A 119 -2.11 -4.61 -13.31
CA MET A 119 -2.53 -3.90 -12.10
C MET A 119 -1.39 -3.74 -11.08
N SER A 120 -0.52 -4.75 -10.96
CA SER A 120 0.62 -4.69 -10.05
C SER A 120 1.64 -3.65 -10.52
N ALA A 121 1.91 -3.56 -11.82
CA ALA A 121 2.75 -2.53 -12.39
C ALA A 121 2.16 -1.12 -12.15
N GLU A 122 0.87 -0.92 -12.38
CA GLU A 122 0.18 0.36 -12.11
C GLU A 122 0.25 0.73 -10.62
N TYR A 123 0.10 -0.25 -9.72
CA TYR A 123 0.22 -0.04 -8.28
C TYR A 123 1.65 0.36 -7.88
N GLU A 124 2.67 -0.30 -8.42
CA GLU A 124 4.07 0.02 -8.15
C GLU A 124 4.44 1.41 -8.67
N GLU A 125 4.05 1.75 -9.91
CA GLU A 125 4.28 3.08 -10.50
C GLU A 125 3.61 4.18 -9.67
N GLY A 126 2.34 4.00 -9.35
CA GLY A 126 1.55 4.98 -8.60
C GLY A 126 1.96 5.17 -7.14
N THR A 127 2.59 4.17 -6.52
CA THR A 127 3.08 4.26 -5.14
C THR A 127 4.55 4.66 -5.02
N ALA A 128 5.33 4.54 -6.11
CA ALA A 128 6.73 4.95 -6.17
C ALA A 128 6.91 6.46 -6.37
N GLU A 129 5.98 7.14 -7.06
CA GLU A 129 5.94 8.61 -7.21
C GLU A 129 5.57 9.35 -5.93
#